data_AF-A0A7J2UZJ0-F1
#
_entry.id   AF-A0A7J2UZJ0-F1
#
_cell.length_a   1.000
_cell.length_b   1.000
_cell.length_c   1.000
_cell.angle_alpha   90.00
_cell.angle_beta   90.00
_cell.angle_gamma   90.00
#
_symmetry.space_group_name_H-M   'P 1'
#
loop_
_entity.id
_entity.type
_entity.pdbx_description
1 polymer ?
#
loop_
_entity_poly.entity_id
_entity_poly.type
_entity_poly.pdbx_seq_one_letter_code
_entity_poly.pdbx_strand_id
1 'polypeptide(L)'
;MSLSFVGRVDFKGRITIPLPIRDLLGIYEGATVMIYADLDERSIKIKPVQPMGVLTKISRECGERSCIGELIARLEKLEGFKDLVEIRCTRNLKGYKCYAIALISQQYIEKLKSGEGYTIEILK
;
A
#
# COMPACT_ATOMS: atom_id res chain seq x y z
N MET A 1 -14.20 -20.68 -9.94
CA MET A 1 -14.60 -20.35 -11.33
C MET A 1 -13.36 -19.86 -12.06
N SER A 2 -12.98 -20.48 -13.17
CA SER A 2 -11.80 -20.07 -13.95
C SER A 2 -12.20 -19.07 -15.03
N LEU A 3 -11.58 -17.90 -15.05
CA LEU A 3 -11.69 -16.93 -16.15
C LEU A 3 -10.55 -17.19 -17.12
N SER A 4 -10.90 -17.49 -18.38
CA SER A 4 -9.94 -17.70 -19.46
C SER A 4 -10.30 -16.86 -20.67
N PHE A 5 -9.29 -16.39 -21.37
CA PHE A 5 -9.44 -15.61 -22.59
C PHE A 5 -8.40 -16.04 -23.61
N VAL A 6 -8.81 -16.11 -24.87
CA VAL A 6 -7.92 -16.34 -26.01
C VAL A 6 -7.78 -15.03 -26.77
N GLY A 7 -6.57 -14.47 -26.75
CA GLY A 7 -6.23 -13.23 -27.43
C GLY A 7 -5.14 -13.44 -28.47
N ARG A 8 -4.94 -12.42 -29.32
CA ARG A 8 -3.78 -12.35 -30.20
C ARG A 8 -2.64 -11.64 -29.50
N VAL A 9 -1.43 -12.13 -29.74
CA VAL A 9 -0.19 -11.42 -29.43
C VAL A 9 0.04 -10.38 -30.53
N ASP A 10 0.32 -9.14 -30.15
CA ASP A 10 0.63 -8.11 -31.14
C ASP A 10 2.04 -8.28 -31.73
N PHE A 11 2.38 -7.49 -32.75
CA PHE A 11 3.67 -7.54 -33.43
C PHE A 11 4.88 -7.16 -32.55
N LYS A 12 4.64 -6.58 -31.37
CA LYS A 12 5.67 -6.24 -30.38
C LYS A 12 5.73 -7.28 -29.25
N GLY A 13 5.01 -8.39 -29.37
CA GLY A 13 4.97 -9.45 -28.34
C GLY A 13 4.09 -9.11 -27.14
N ARG A 14 3.19 -8.11 -27.23
CA ARG A 14 2.32 -7.72 -26.12
C ARG A 14 1.04 -8.55 -26.10
N ILE A 15 0.54 -8.80 -24.90
CA ILE A 15 -0.69 -9.54 -24.65
C ILE A 15 -1.67 -8.60 -23.94
N THR A 16 -2.87 -8.45 -24.48
CA THR A 16 -3.94 -7.69 -23.83
C THR A 16 -4.60 -8.57 -22.77
N ILE A 17 -4.50 -8.16 -21.50
CA ILE A 17 -5.25 -8.78 -20.39
C ILE A 17 -6.64 -8.13 -20.34
N PRO A 18 -7.73 -8.90 -20.53
CA PRO A 18 -9.10 -8.36 -20.48
C PRO A 18 -9.43 -7.72 -19.14
N LEU A 19 -10.29 -6.70 -19.17
CA LEU A 19 -10.73 -5.96 -17.98
C LEU A 19 -11.19 -6.87 -16.81
N PRO A 20 -12.03 -7.91 -17.02
CA PRO A 20 -12.46 -8.77 -15.91
C PRO A 20 -11.31 -9.52 -15.22
N ILE A 21 -10.26 -9.91 -15.96
CA ILE A 21 -9.09 -10.58 -15.40
C ILE A 21 -8.20 -9.57 -14.67
N ARG A 22 -8.06 -8.35 -15.22
CA ARG A 22 -7.31 -7.27 -14.57
C ARG A 22 -7.93 -6.87 -13.24
N ASP A 23 -9.24 -6.67 -13.19
CA ASP A 23 -9.97 -6.28 -11.97
C ASP A 23 -9.84 -7.36 -10.90
N LEU A 24 -9.98 -8.63 -11.28
CA LEU A 24 -9.81 -9.76 -10.37
C LEU A 24 -8.40 -9.87 -9.79
N LEU A 25 -7.38 -9.46 -10.55
CA LEU A 25 -5.98 -9.48 -10.12
C LEU A 25 -5.52 -8.14 -9.51
N GLY A 26 -6.37 -7.11 -9.49
CA GLY A 26 -6.00 -5.75 -9.06
C GLY A 26 -4.91 -5.11 -9.92
N ILE A 27 -4.85 -5.43 -11.22
CA ILE A 27 -3.87 -4.89 -12.17
C ILE A 27 -4.46 -3.66 -12.85
N TYR A 28 -3.88 -2.50 -12.59
CA TYR A 28 -4.24 -1.22 -13.22
C TYR A 28 -3.10 -0.71 -14.10
N GLU A 29 -3.36 0.31 -14.91
CA GLU A 29 -2.34 0.94 -15.74
C GLU A 29 -1.20 1.49 -14.87
N GLY A 30 0.06 1.16 -15.24
CA GLY A 30 1.24 1.50 -14.45
C GLY A 30 1.56 0.53 -13.32
N ALA A 31 0.73 -0.48 -13.05
CA ALA A 31 1.04 -1.51 -12.07
C ALA A 31 2.26 -2.34 -12.48
N THR A 32 3.14 -2.65 -11.53
CA THR A 32 4.28 -3.54 -11.75
C THR A 32 3.84 -5.00 -11.62
N VAL A 33 4.25 -5.83 -12.57
CA VAL A 33 3.97 -7.27 -12.57
C VAL A 33 5.27 -8.06 -12.68
N MET A 34 5.28 -9.23 -12.06
CA MET A 34 6.34 -10.22 -12.21
C MET A 34 5.90 -11.23 -13.27
N ILE A 35 6.77 -11.45 -14.25
CA ILE A 35 6.55 -12.41 -15.34
C ILE A 35 7.66 -13.47 -15.24
N TYR A 36 7.28 -14.73 -15.23
CA TYR A 36 8.22 -15.84 -15.24
C TYR A 36 7.69 -17.00 -16.10
N ALA A 37 8.61 -17.72 -16.72
CA ALA A 37 8.29 -18.92 -17.48
C ALA A 37 8.37 -20.14 -16.56
N ASP A 38 7.27 -20.87 -16.49
CA ASP A 38 7.22 -22.19 -15.89
C ASP A 38 7.53 -23.21 -16.99
N LEU A 39 8.73 -23.78 -16.94
CA LEU A 39 9.21 -24.69 -17.98
C LEU A 39 8.55 -26.07 -17.91
N ASP A 40 8.10 -26.48 -16.73
CA ASP A 40 7.44 -27.76 -16.51
C ASP A 40 6.00 -27.71 -17.06
N GLU A 41 5.27 -26.66 -16.73
CA GLU A 41 3.91 -26.42 -17.24
C GLU A 41 3.88 -25.83 -18.66
N ARG A 42 5.05 -25.43 -19.20
CA ARG A 42 5.19 -24.70 -20.48
C ARG A 42 4.28 -23.47 -20.55
N SER A 43 4.21 -22.74 -19.44
CA SER A 43 3.31 -21.60 -19.28
C SER A 43 4.08 -20.34 -18.86
N ILE A 44 3.53 -19.17 -19.21
CA ILE A 44 4.03 -17.90 -18.65
C ILE A 44 3.08 -17.52 -17.52
N LYS A 45 3.63 -17.37 -16.33
CA LYS A 45 2.88 -16.95 -15.13
C LYS A 45 3.12 -15.47 -14.89
N ILE A 46 2.02 -14.74 -14.70
CA ILE A 46 2.02 -13.30 -14.41
C ILE A 46 1.46 -13.12 -12.99
N LYS A 47 2.20 -12.44 -12.13
CA LYS A 47 1.76 -12.10 -10.77
C LYS A 47 1.84 -10.59 -10.55
N PRO A 48 0.80 -9.95 -9.98
CA PRO A 48 0.91 -8.56 -9.57
C PRO A 48 1.99 -8.44 -8.48
N VAL A 49 2.92 -7.51 -8.65
CA VAL A 49 3.85 -7.14 -7.58
C VAL A 49 3.13 -6.07 -6.80
N GLN A 50 2.65 -6.41 -5.61
CA GLN A 50 2.26 -5.37 -4.69
C GLN A 50 3.55 -4.61 -4.31
N PRO A 51 3.63 -3.29 -4.54
CA PRO A 51 4.78 -2.52 -4.07
C PRO A 51 4.89 -2.78 -2.57
N MET A 52 6.08 -3.18 -2.12
CA MET A 52 6.33 -3.29 -0.69
C MET A 52 5.94 -1.96 -0.05
N GLY A 53 5.10 -2.02 0.98
CA GLY A 53 4.91 -0.82 1.78
C GLY A 53 6.23 -0.50 2.47
N VAL A 54 6.44 0.76 2.79
CA VAL A 54 7.53 1.15 3.69
C VAL A 54 6.97 1.29 5.10
N LEU A 55 7.78 0.94 6.08
CA LEU A 55 7.46 1.23 7.47
C LEU A 55 7.50 2.73 7.67
N THR A 56 6.36 3.29 8.05
CA THR A 56 6.18 4.73 8.22
C THR A 56 5.72 5.00 9.63
N LYS A 57 6.50 5.77 10.37
CA LYS A 57 6.14 6.29 11.69
C LYS A 57 5.41 7.61 11.53
N ILE A 58 4.18 7.66 12.00
CA ILE A 58 3.32 8.84 11.96
C ILE A 58 3.09 9.26 13.40
N SER A 59 3.52 10.47 13.74
CA SER A 59 3.53 11.00 15.11
C SER A 59 2.68 12.25 15.20
N ARG A 60 2.05 12.50 16.36
CA ARG A 60 1.33 13.73 16.67
C ARG A 60 1.49 14.10 18.14
N GLU A 61 1.55 15.40 18.41
CA GLU A 61 1.44 15.95 19.76
C GLU A 61 0.01 16.44 20.00
N CYS A 62 -0.54 16.12 21.17
CA CYS A 62 -1.94 16.32 21.50
C CYS A 62 -2.10 16.77 22.95
N GLY A 63 -3.14 17.52 23.28
CA GLY A 63 -3.49 17.84 24.67
C GLY A 63 -4.00 16.63 25.46
N GLU A 64 -4.67 15.69 24.78
CA GLU A 64 -5.38 14.56 25.40
C GLU A 64 -4.99 13.21 24.77
N ARG A 65 -5.25 12.12 25.50
CA ARG A 65 -4.97 10.74 25.06
C ARG A 65 -5.90 10.26 23.93
N SER A 66 -7.04 10.92 23.75
CA SER A 66 -8.05 10.64 22.72
C SER A 66 -7.48 10.71 21.30
N CYS A 67 -6.39 11.44 21.07
CA CYS A 67 -5.78 11.58 19.76
C CYS A 67 -5.20 10.27 19.18
N ILE A 68 -5.03 9.22 19.99
CA ILE A 68 -4.69 7.88 19.48
C ILE A 68 -5.78 7.35 18.54
N GLY A 69 -7.05 7.57 18.88
CA GLY A 69 -8.18 7.13 18.07
C GLY A 69 -8.27 7.90 16.76
N GLU A 70 -8.00 9.20 16.80
CA GLU A 70 -7.92 10.05 15.59
C GLU A 70 -6.78 9.60 14.66
N LEU A 71 -5.62 9.24 15.23
CA LEU A 71 -4.49 8.73 14.45
C LEU A 71 -4.84 7.41 13.76
N ILE A 72 -5.45 6.45 14.47
CA ILE A 72 -5.89 5.17 13.89
C ILE A 72 -6.95 5.41 12.80
N ALA A 73 -8.01 6.16 13.12
CA ALA A 73 -9.11 6.41 12.19
C ALA A 73 -8.63 7.13 10.92
N ARG A 74 -7.57 7.95 11.02
CA ARG A 74 -6.93 8.54 9.85
C ARG A 74 -6.14 7.52 9.07
N LEU A 75 -5.34 6.67 9.73
CA LEU A 75 -4.53 5.64 9.08
C LEU A 75 -5.38 4.68 8.24
N GLU A 76 -6.49 4.20 8.81
CA GLU A 76 -7.41 3.28 8.13
C GLU A 76 -8.07 3.91 6.89
N LYS A 77 -8.19 5.24 6.86
CA LYS A 77 -8.74 6.00 5.72
C LYS A 77 -7.71 6.37 4.66
N LEU A 78 -6.42 6.11 4.90
CA LEU A 78 -5.38 6.44 3.92
C LEU A 78 -5.38 5.45 2.78
N GLU A 79 -5.45 5.98 1.56
CA GLU A 79 -5.11 5.19 0.38
C GLU A 79 -3.69 4.66 0.50
N GLY A 80 -3.53 3.34 0.31
CA GLY A 80 -2.24 2.67 0.39
C GLY A 80 -1.82 2.22 1.78
N PHE A 81 -2.63 2.46 2.83
CA PHE A 81 -2.48 1.76 4.11
C PHE A 81 -2.60 0.26 3.88
N LYS A 82 -1.64 -0.50 4.40
CA LYS A 82 -1.63 -1.96 4.31
C LYS A 82 -1.81 -2.63 5.66
N ASP A 83 -1.08 -2.15 6.67
CA ASP A 83 -1.07 -2.77 7.98
C ASP A 83 -0.61 -1.80 9.07
N LEU A 84 -1.01 -2.06 10.32
CA LEU A 84 -0.59 -1.33 11.52
C LEU A 84 0.33 -2.24 12.34
N VAL A 85 1.59 -1.84 12.48
CA VAL A 85 2.62 -2.62 13.19
C VAL A 85 2.64 -2.31 14.68
N GLU A 86 2.61 -1.02 15.02
CA GLU A 86 2.69 -0.57 16.41
C GLU A 86 1.89 0.71 16.58
N ILE A 87 1.28 0.86 17.76
CA ILE A 87 0.77 2.15 18.21
C ILE A 87 1.10 2.40 19.66
N ARG A 88 1.52 3.63 19.96
CA ARG A 88 1.90 4.02 21.32
C ARG A 88 1.60 5.48 21.59
N CYS A 89 1.18 5.76 22.82
CA CYS A 89 1.04 7.12 23.33
C CYS A 89 1.75 7.24 24.67
N THR A 90 2.56 8.28 24.80
CA THR A 90 3.30 8.59 26.02
C THR A 90 2.93 9.99 26.48
N ARG A 91 2.72 10.16 27.79
CA ARG A 91 2.45 11.47 28.40
C ARG A 91 3.75 12.28 28.49
N ASN A 92 3.70 13.56 28.13
CA ASN A 92 4.80 14.52 28.28
C ASN A 92 4.32 15.74 29.11
N LEU A 93 5.21 16.71 29.35
CA LEU A 93 4.89 17.93 30.12
C LEU A 93 3.81 18.82 29.47
N LYS A 94 3.57 18.66 28.16
CA LYS A 94 2.65 19.48 27.36
C LYS A 94 1.36 18.75 26.96
N GLY A 95 1.17 17.49 27.39
CA GLY A 95 0.06 16.63 26.97
C GLY A 95 0.52 15.19 26.67
N TYR A 96 0.23 14.71 25.46
CA TYR A 96 0.56 13.38 24.97
C TYR A 96 1.30 13.46 23.63
N LYS A 97 2.29 12.59 23.48
CA LYS A 97 2.94 12.30 22.20
C LYS A 97 2.55 10.89 21.78
N CYS A 98 1.82 10.81 20.68
CA CYS A 98 1.33 9.56 20.11
C CYS A 98 2.04 9.28 18.79
N TYR A 99 2.36 8.02 18.53
CA TYR A 99 2.83 7.57 17.23
C TYR A 99 2.24 6.23 16.86
N ALA A 100 2.17 5.99 15.56
CA ALA A 100 1.82 4.72 14.95
C ALA A 100 2.86 4.37 13.90
N ILE A 101 3.28 3.12 13.86
CA ILE A 101 4.12 2.55 12.80
C ILE A 101 3.21 1.74 11.91
N ALA A 102 3.08 2.15 10.65
CA ALA A 102 2.22 1.50 9.68
C ALA A 102 2.99 1.14 8.41
N LEU A 103 2.57 0.06 7.77
CA LEU A 103 3.03 -0.31 6.44
C LEU A 103 2.20 0.46 5.42
N ILE A 104 2.85 1.38 4.70
CA ILE A 104 2.17 2.25 3.73
C ILE A 104 2.84 2.13 2.38
N SER A 105 2.03 1.97 1.33
CA SER A 105 2.50 1.86 -0.05
C SER A 105 3.26 3.12 -0.46
N GLN A 106 4.44 2.94 -1.07
CA GLN A 106 5.39 4.02 -1.31
C GLN A 106 4.81 5.20 -2.10
N GLN A 107 3.96 4.90 -3.09
CA GLN A 107 3.29 5.90 -3.94
C GLN A 107 2.36 6.86 -3.18
N TYR A 108 1.95 6.54 -1.95
CA TYR A 108 1.04 7.36 -1.14
C TYR A 108 1.73 8.09 0.02
N ILE A 109 3.04 7.85 0.26
CA ILE A 109 3.79 8.54 1.34
C ILE A 109 3.86 10.05 1.07
N GLU A 110 3.99 10.47 -0.19
CA GLU A 110 4.11 11.89 -0.50
C GLU A 110 2.83 12.66 -0.22
N LYS A 111 1.66 12.02 -0.42
CA LYS A 111 0.35 12.58 -0.07
C LYS A 111 0.16 12.73 1.44
N LEU A 112 0.88 11.94 2.24
CA LEU A 112 0.82 12.00 3.70
C LEU A 112 1.52 13.24 4.26
N LYS A 113 2.59 13.70 3.61
CA LYS A 113 3.40 14.85 4.09
C LYS A 113 2.64 16.18 4.12
N SER A 114 1.46 16.27 3.49
CA SER A 114 0.69 17.53 3.37
C SER A 114 -0.42 17.71 4.42
N GLY A 115 -0.46 16.94 5.49
CA GLY A 115 -1.57 16.93 6.46
C GLY A 115 -1.26 17.52 7.85
N GLU A 116 -2.01 18.57 8.21
CA GLU A 116 -2.34 19.09 9.56
C GLU A 116 -1.68 18.39 10.78
N GLY A 117 -0.53 18.89 11.22
CA GLY A 117 0.00 18.61 12.57
C GLY A 117 0.54 17.20 12.84
N TYR A 118 0.73 16.37 11.80
CA TYR A 118 1.41 15.08 11.92
C TYR A 118 2.87 15.18 11.46
N THR A 119 3.77 14.52 12.19
CA THR A 119 5.16 14.31 11.79
C THR A 119 5.33 12.91 11.21
N ILE A 120 5.88 12.81 10.01
CA ILE A 120 6.02 11.55 9.27
C ILE A 120 7.50 11.24 9.09
N GLU A 121 7.89 10.03 9.47
CA GLU A 121 9.25 9.52 9.38
C GLU A 121 9.21 8.13 8.71
N ILE A 122 9.99 7.94 7.64
CA ILE A 122 10.14 6.64 7.00
C ILE A 122 11.22 5.87 7.76
N LEU A 123 10.87 4.72 8.30
CA LEU A 123 11.80 3.84 9.01
C LEU A 123 12.56 3.00 7.98
N LYS A 124 13.89 3.03 8.06
CA LYS A 124 14.80 2.25 7.21
C LYS A 124 15.23 0.96 7.89
#